data_AF-Q224S1-F1
#
_entry.id   AF-Q224S1-F1
#
_cell.length_a   1.000
_cell.length_b   1.000
_cell.length_c   1.000
_cell.angle_alpha   90.00
_cell.angle_beta   90.00
_cell.angle_gamma   90.00
#
_symmetry.space_group_name_H-M   'P 1'
#
loop_
_entity.id
_entity.type
_entity.pdbx_description
1 polymer ?
#
loop_
_entity_poly.entity_id
_entity_poly.type
_entity_poly.pdbx_seq_one_letter_code
_entity_poly.pdbx_strand_id
1 'polypeptide(L)'
;MLCFGSILQLNQTQFFISDSQFLESKANNGGAISVNGFVSNLNYIQNTKMIGNTAISDGGAMLLIAQNDDIFTLTLSNCQITDNQSLNGSGGALFISSENESTVQQQIKIYKTNLTDNNAVIGGCINNLGQSLWRQYKFVS
;
A
#
# COMPACT_ATOMS: atom_id res chain seq x y z
N MET A 1 -7.11 -4.36 20.87
CA MET A 1 -6.21 -3.25 20.49
C MET A 1 -6.06 -3.29 18.98
N LEU A 2 -6.43 -2.22 18.27
CA LEU A 2 -6.37 -2.14 16.81
C LEU A 2 -5.06 -1.47 16.40
N CYS A 3 -3.99 -2.25 16.18
CA CYS A 3 -2.72 -1.69 15.71
C CYS A 3 -2.76 -1.56 14.17
N PHE A 4 -2.76 -0.34 13.64
CA PHE A 4 -2.66 -0.05 12.20
C PHE A 4 -1.25 0.42 11.90
N GLY A 5 -0.55 -0.18 10.93
CA GLY A 5 0.83 0.20 10.63
C GLY A 5 1.75 -0.09 11.82
N SER A 6 2.36 -1.27 11.86
CA SER A 6 3.22 -1.65 13.00
C SER A 6 4.39 -0.69 13.20
N ILE A 7 4.91 -0.11 12.12
CA ILE A 7 6.05 0.81 12.14
C ILE A 7 5.57 2.23 11.89
N LEU A 8 4.81 2.46 10.82
CA LEU A 8 4.33 3.79 10.44
C LEU A 8 2.82 3.80 10.25
N GLN A 9 2.16 4.68 11.00
CA GLN A 9 0.79 5.09 10.73
C GLN A 9 0.81 6.54 10.26
N LEU A 10 0.38 6.77 9.02
CA LEU A 10 0.33 8.07 8.37
C LEU A 10 -1.13 8.46 8.17
N ASN A 11 -1.57 9.57 8.78
CA ASN A 11 -2.95 10.04 8.68
C ASN A 11 -2.95 11.43 8.04
N GLN A 12 -3.74 11.64 6.98
CA GLN A 12 -3.96 12.94 6.32
C GLN A 12 -2.67 13.75 6.15
N THR A 13 -1.64 13.14 5.55
CA THR A 13 -0.32 13.75 5.43
C THR A 13 0.26 13.56 4.03
N GLN A 14 1.25 14.39 3.70
CA GLN A 14 2.19 14.14 2.62
C GLN A 14 3.40 13.39 3.19
N PHE A 15 3.98 12.45 2.42
CA PHE A 15 5.18 11.74 2.85
C PHE A 15 6.14 11.41 1.72
N PHE A 16 7.41 11.28 2.12
CA PHE A 16 8.50 10.83 1.28
C PHE A 16 9.34 9.84 2.07
N ILE A 17 9.31 8.57 1.67
CA ILE A 17 10.09 7.50 2.30
C ILE A 17 11.14 7.05 1.29
N SER A 18 12.41 7.09 1.68
CA SER A 18 13.49 6.63 0.80
C SER A 18 14.53 5.82 1.54
N ASP A 19 15.20 4.93 0.82
CA ASP A 19 16.42 4.24 1.27
C ASP A 19 16.24 3.54 2.64
N SER A 20 15.06 2.94 2.83
CA SER A 20 14.59 2.41 4.11
C SER A 20 14.28 0.90 4.02
N GLN A 21 14.18 0.25 5.18
CA GLN A 21 13.80 -1.16 5.30
C GLN A 21 12.74 -1.34 6.38
N PHE A 22 11.66 -2.04 6.04
CA PHE A 22 10.58 -2.44 6.94
C PHE A 22 10.49 -3.96 6.94
N LEU A 23 10.91 -4.59 8.04
CA LEU A 23 11.14 -6.03 8.09
C LEU A 23 10.28 -6.68 9.18
N GLU A 24 9.73 -7.86 8.86
CA GLU A 24 9.14 -8.82 9.82
C GLU A 24 8.16 -8.23 10.83
N SER A 25 7.43 -7.19 10.43
CA SER A 25 6.56 -6.47 11.35
C SER A 25 5.12 -6.95 11.24
N LYS A 26 4.38 -6.87 12.36
CA LYS A 26 3.02 -7.43 12.47
C LYS A 26 2.03 -6.39 12.97
N ALA A 27 0.94 -6.20 12.23
CA ALA A 27 -0.15 -5.29 12.58
C ALA A 27 -1.51 -5.93 12.30
N ASN A 28 -2.60 -5.26 12.72
CA ASN A 28 -3.93 -5.65 12.27
C ASN A 28 -4.14 -5.29 10.80
N ASN A 29 -3.70 -4.11 10.38
CA ASN A 29 -3.73 -3.67 8.98
C ASN A 29 -2.44 -2.95 8.63
N GLY A 30 -1.95 -3.11 7.40
CA GLY A 30 -0.71 -2.50 6.95
C GLY A 30 0.46 -3.06 7.77
N GLY A 31 0.88 -4.29 7.46
CA GLY A 31 1.82 -5.03 8.32
C GLY A 31 3.10 -4.27 8.65
N ALA A 32 3.55 -3.36 7.78
CA ALA A 32 4.56 -2.33 8.08
C ALA A 32 3.95 -0.92 8.15
N ILE A 33 3.23 -0.51 7.10
CA ILE A 33 2.76 0.86 6.91
C ILE A 33 1.26 0.89 6.73
N SER A 34 0.58 1.78 7.45
CA SER A 34 -0.82 2.10 7.20
C SER A 34 -0.94 3.58 6.86
N VAL A 35 -1.59 3.88 5.73
CA VAL A 35 -1.92 5.24 5.34
C VAL A 35 -3.43 5.42 5.33
N ASN A 36 -3.92 6.36 6.12
CA ASN A 36 -5.32 6.76 6.16
C ASN A 36 -5.43 8.24 5.79
N GLY A 37 -5.63 8.44 4.49
CA GLY A 37 -5.85 9.72 3.85
C GLY A 37 -4.61 10.49 3.42
N PHE A 38 -4.81 11.31 2.39
CA PHE A 38 -3.76 11.93 1.59
C PHE A 38 -4.12 13.39 1.28
N VAL A 39 -3.20 14.30 1.59
CA VAL A 39 -3.40 15.74 1.38
C VAL A 39 -2.67 16.29 0.15
N SER A 40 -1.99 15.44 -0.63
CA SER A 40 -1.06 15.88 -1.67
C SER A 40 -0.94 14.89 -2.82
N ASN A 41 -0.66 15.41 -4.02
CA ASN A 41 -0.32 14.62 -5.20
C ASN A 41 1.18 14.19 -5.27
N LEU A 42 1.91 14.34 -4.17
CA LEU A 42 3.36 14.11 -4.09
C LEU A 42 3.73 13.16 -2.95
N ASN A 43 3.26 11.90 -3.02
CA ASN A 43 3.71 10.85 -2.09
C ASN A 43 4.59 9.84 -2.79
N TYR A 44 5.71 9.52 -2.16
CA TYR A 44 6.73 8.64 -2.74
C TYR A 44 7.27 7.65 -1.72
N ILE A 45 7.50 6.44 -2.21
CA ILE A 45 8.31 5.41 -1.55
C ILE A 45 9.34 4.95 -2.57
N GLN A 46 10.62 5.16 -2.28
CA GLN A 46 11.70 4.86 -3.21
C GLN A 46 12.84 4.08 -2.59
N ASN A 47 13.51 3.22 -3.37
CA ASN A 47 14.68 2.45 -2.94
C ASN A 47 14.47 1.72 -1.59
N THR A 48 13.26 1.26 -1.34
CA THR A 48 12.83 0.79 -0.02
C THR A 48 12.48 -0.69 -0.08
N LYS A 49 12.77 -1.41 1.00
CA LYS A 49 12.42 -2.83 1.16
C LYS A 49 11.30 -3.00 2.18
N MET A 50 10.31 -3.82 1.85
CA MET A 50 9.26 -4.28 2.76
C MET A 50 9.23 -5.81 2.69
N ILE A 51 9.79 -6.48 3.70
CA ILE A 51 10.01 -7.94 3.65
C ILE A 51 9.44 -8.62 4.89
N GLY A 52 8.70 -9.72 4.71
CA GLY A 52 8.25 -10.54 5.83
C GLY A 52 7.15 -9.90 6.69
N ASN A 53 6.51 -8.81 6.25
CA ASN A 53 5.52 -8.11 7.05
C ASN A 53 4.17 -8.82 6.99
N THR A 54 3.45 -8.80 8.12
CA THR A 54 2.19 -9.51 8.27
C THR A 54 1.07 -8.58 8.76
N ALA A 55 -0.04 -8.53 8.02
CA ALA A 55 -1.29 -7.97 8.50
C ALA A 55 -2.28 -9.10 8.86
N ILE A 56 -3.05 -8.93 9.94
CA ILE A 56 -4.13 -9.86 10.26
C ILE A 56 -5.29 -9.71 9.26
N SER A 57 -5.66 -8.47 8.94
CA SER A 57 -6.75 -8.11 8.05
C SER A 57 -6.20 -7.77 6.67
N ASP A 58 -5.88 -6.50 6.35
CA ASP A 58 -5.55 -6.11 4.98
C ASP A 58 -4.17 -5.46 4.83
N GLY A 59 -3.57 -5.62 3.66
CA GLY A 59 -2.31 -4.98 3.29
C GLY A 59 -1.13 -5.57 4.06
N GLY A 60 -0.68 -6.77 3.69
CA GLY A 60 0.35 -7.49 4.43
C GLY A 60 1.65 -6.70 4.59
N ALA A 61 2.03 -5.89 3.61
CA ALA A 61 3.04 -4.84 3.79
C ALA A 61 2.39 -3.48 4.09
N MET A 62 1.47 -3.05 3.24
CA MET A 62 0.93 -1.71 3.27
C MET A 62 -0.58 -1.65 3.02
N LEU A 63 -1.26 -0.87 3.86
CA LEU A 63 -2.65 -0.50 3.73
C LEU A 63 -2.74 0.96 3.25
N LEU A 64 -3.53 1.21 2.22
CA LEU A 64 -3.78 2.54 1.66
C LEU A 64 -5.29 2.79 1.63
N ILE A 65 -5.77 3.73 2.44
CA ILE A 65 -7.16 4.16 2.48
C ILE A 65 -7.23 5.63 2.10
N ALA A 66 -8.01 5.95 1.06
CA ALA A 66 -8.33 7.31 0.65
C ALA A 66 -9.79 7.67 0.99
N GLN A 67 -9.99 8.86 1.55
CA GLN A 67 -11.28 9.43 1.94
C GLN A 67 -11.87 10.28 0.80
N ASN A 68 -13.14 10.68 0.92
CA ASN A 68 -13.91 11.38 -0.13
C ASN A 68 -13.30 12.70 -0.64
N ASP A 69 -12.48 13.40 0.14
CA ASP A 69 -11.87 14.66 -0.31
C ASP A 69 -10.36 14.55 -0.55
N ASP A 70 -9.82 13.35 -0.53
CA ASP A 70 -8.37 13.13 -0.63
C ASP A 70 -7.84 13.15 -2.05
N ILE A 71 -6.65 13.76 -2.20
CA ILE A 71 -5.83 13.66 -3.40
C ILE A 71 -4.96 12.41 -3.27
N PHE A 72 -5.46 11.28 -3.77
CA PHE A 72 -4.82 9.98 -3.59
C PHE A 72 -3.77 9.69 -4.66
N THR A 73 -2.52 10.11 -4.46
CA THR A 73 -1.42 9.65 -5.31
C THR A 73 -0.30 9.02 -4.53
N LEU A 74 0.29 7.95 -5.07
CA LEU A 74 1.48 7.32 -4.53
C LEU A 74 2.36 6.81 -5.66
N THR A 75 3.66 7.05 -5.53
CA THR A 75 4.67 6.47 -6.42
C THR A 75 5.57 5.53 -5.64
N LEU A 76 5.61 4.27 -6.05
CA LEU A 76 6.51 3.22 -5.57
C LEU A 76 7.59 2.94 -6.62
N SER A 77 8.85 3.11 -6.24
CA SER A 77 9.95 3.06 -7.20
C SER A 77 11.20 2.36 -6.71
N ASN A 78 11.80 1.49 -7.53
CA ASN A 78 13.01 0.75 -7.17
C ASN A 78 12.87 0.03 -5.81
N CYS A 79 11.67 -0.45 -5.49
CA CYS A 79 11.38 -1.08 -4.21
C CYS A 79 11.42 -2.61 -4.32
N GLN A 80 11.53 -3.26 -3.17
CA GLN A 80 11.37 -4.71 -3.04
C GLN A 80 10.30 -4.99 -1.98
N ILE A 81 9.17 -5.54 -2.40
CA ILE A 81 8.06 -5.90 -1.50
C ILE A 81 7.89 -7.41 -1.61
N THR A 82 8.49 -8.16 -0.68
CA THR A 82 8.61 -9.62 -0.79
C THR A 82 8.15 -10.33 0.48
N ASP A 83 7.53 -11.50 0.33
CA ASP A 83 7.14 -12.38 1.45
C ASP A 83 6.25 -11.68 2.49
N ASN A 84 5.37 -10.79 2.05
CA ASN A 84 4.41 -10.13 2.93
C ASN A 84 3.05 -10.84 2.88
N GLN A 85 2.36 -10.88 4.02
CA GLN A 85 1.17 -11.71 4.19
C GLN A 85 0.00 -10.94 4.80
N SER A 86 -1.17 -11.07 4.20
CA SER A 86 -2.44 -10.77 4.86
C SER A 86 -3.09 -12.10 5.24
N LEU A 87 -3.31 -12.33 6.54
CA LEU A 87 -3.74 -13.64 7.05
C LEU A 87 -5.21 -13.93 6.73
N ASN A 88 -6.10 -12.96 6.95
CA ASN A 88 -7.54 -13.14 6.86
C ASN A 88 -8.22 -12.17 5.87
N GLY A 89 -7.45 -11.36 5.13
CA GLY A 89 -8.01 -10.35 4.25
C GLY A 89 -7.32 -10.31 2.90
N SER A 90 -7.03 -9.09 2.46
CA SER A 90 -6.73 -8.78 1.07
C SER A 90 -5.36 -8.14 0.88
N GLY A 91 -4.73 -8.42 -0.26
CA GLY A 91 -3.50 -7.76 -0.70
C GLY A 91 -2.31 -8.09 0.19
N GLY A 92 -1.59 -9.17 -0.12
CA GLY A 92 -0.44 -9.63 0.65
C GLY A 92 0.69 -8.61 0.71
N ALA A 93 0.87 -7.85 -0.36
CA ALA A 93 1.70 -6.66 -0.35
C ALA A 93 0.85 -5.43 -0.06
N LEU A 94 -0.09 -5.11 -0.97
CA LEU A 94 -0.78 -3.83 -0.98
C LEU A 94 -2.29 -4.05 -0.94
N PHE A 95 -2.95 -3.40 -0.01
CA PHE A 95 -4.39 -3.20 -0.06
C PHE A 95 -4.70 -1.72 -0.28
N ILE A 96 -5.57 -1.45 -1.25
CA ILE A 96 -5.95 -0.11 -1.66
C ILE A 96 -7.47 0.00 -1.62
N SER A 97 -7.97 0.99 -0.90
CA SER A 97 -9.40 1.34 -0.86
C SER A 97 -9.58 2.84 -1.01
N SER A 98 -10.60 3.26 -1.74
CA SER A 98 -10.97 4.65 -1.93
C SER A 98 -12.50 4.76 -1.82
N GLU A 99 -12.98 5.70 -1.02
CA GLU A 99 -14.41 6.02 -0.92
C GLU A 99 -14.90 6.86 -2.10
N ASN A 100 -13.98 7.43 -2.90
CA ASN A 100 -14.28 8.26 -4.05
C ASN A 100 -14.61 7.47 -5.33
N GLU A 101 -15.66 7.91 -6.03
CA GLU A 101 -15.86 7.64 -7.46
C GLU A 101 -14.69 8.27 -8.23
N SER A 102 -13.80 7.44 -8.80
CA SER A 102 -12.44 7.90 -9.10
C SER A 102 -12.41 9.08 -10.07
N THR A 103 -11.91 10.21 -9.57
CA THR A 103 -11.46 11.32 -10.41
C THR A 103 -10.05 11.01 -10.94
N VAL A 104 -9.63 11.67 -12.03
CA VAL A 104 -8.29 11.52 -12.65
C VAL A 104 -7.13 11.76 -11.66
N GLN A 105 -7.43 12.36 -10.50
CA GLN A 105 -6.49 12.73 -9.46
C GLN A 105 -6.03 11.56 -8.59
N GLN A 106 -6.66 10.37 -8.70
CA GLN A 106 -6.28 9.19 -7.92
C GLN A 106 -5.37 8.24 -8.71
N GLN A 107 -4.09 8.12 -8.33
CA GLN A 107 -3.10 7.33 -9.08
C GLN A 107 -2.06 6.64 -8.17
N ILE A 108 -1.93 5.32 -8.31
CA ILE A 108 -0.79 4.58 -7.76
C ILE A 108 0.12 4.15 -8.92
N LYS A 109 1.36 4.60 -8.88
CA LYS A 109 2.39 4.27 -9.87
C LYS A 109 3.40 3.33 -9.23
N ILE A 110 3.60 2.18 -9.85
CA ILE A 110 4.60 1.20 -9.42
C ILE A 110 5.57 1.02 -10.57
N TYR A 111 6.84 1.37 -10.39
CA TYR A 111 7.86 1.20 -11.42
C TYR A 111 9.15 0.63 -10.84
N LYS A 112 9.81 -0.25 -11.62
CA LYS A 112 11.07 -0.91 -11.22
C LYS A 112 11.02 -1.54 -9.83
N THR A 113 9.84 -2.00 -9.41
CA THR A 113 9.59 -2.50 -8.07
C THR A 113 9.28 -3.98 -8.17
N ASN A 114 9.96 -4.79 -7.37
CA ASN A 114 9.71 -6.22 -7.32
C ASN A 114 8.63 -6.52 -6.29
N LEU A 115 7.58 -7.24 -6.70
CA LEU A 115 6.55 -7.76 -5.80
C LEU A 115 6.45 -9.28 -5.96
N THR A 116 7.10 -10.02 -5.04
CA THR A 116 7.18 -11.49 -5.12
C THR A 116 6.76 -12.13 -3.81
N ASP A 117 6.22 -13.35 -3.89
CA ASP A 117 5.92 -14.18 -2.72
C ASP A 117 4.97 -13.52 -1.69
N ASN A 118 4.22 -12.51 -2.11
CA ASN A 118 3.22 -11.88 -1.25
C ASN A 118 1.90 -12.63 -1.34
N ASN A 119 1.28 -12.92 -0.20
CA ASN A 119 0.10 -13.77 -0.12
C ASN A 119 -1.05 -13.15 0.67
N ALA A 120 -2.27 -13.37 0.21
CA ALA A 120 -3.49 -12.98 0.90
C ALA A 120 -4.64 -13.90 0.50
N VAL A 121 -5.71 -13.92 1.29
CA VAL A 121 -6.92 -14.67 0.96
C VAL A 121 -7.57 -14.11 -0.31
N ILE A 122 -7.54 -12.78 -0.49
CA ILE A 122 -8.11 -12.09 -1.66
C ILE A 122 -7.06 -11.17 -2.31
N GLY A 123 -7.00 -11.18 -3.65
CA GLY A 123 -6.10 -10.33 -4.43
C GLY A 123 -4.61 -10.76 -4.42
N GLY A 124 -4.26 -11.85 -3.72
CA GLY A 124 -2.91 -12.41 -3.69
C GLY A 124 -1.86 -11.38 -3.27
N CYS A 125 -1.21 -10.76 -4.23
CA CYS A 125 -0.22 -9.70 -4.02
C CYS A 125 -0.85 -8.30 -3.80
N ILE A 126 -1.78 -7.87 -4.65
CA ILE A 126 -2.39 -6.54 -4.59
C ILE A 126 -3.90 -6.69 -4.68
N ASN A 127 -4.64 -6.11 -3.74
CA ASN A 127 -6.08 -5.89 -3.88
C ASN A 127 -6.38 -4.39 -3.97
N ASN A 128 -7.17 -3.98 -4.97
CA ASN A 128 -7.61 -2.61 -5.16
C ASN A 128 -9.14 -2.56 -5.28
N LEU A 129 -9.77 -1.92 -4.30
CA LEU A 129 -11.22 -1.77 -4.18
C LEU A 129 -11.74 -0.37 -4.55
N GLY A 130 -10.91 0.52 -5.10
CA GLY A 130 -11.38 1.81 -5.62
C GLY A 130 -12.36 1.61 -6.78
N GLN A 131 -13.57 2.19 -6.68
CA GLN A 131 -14.73 1.95 -7.56
C GLN A 131 -14.57 2.35 -9.04
N SER A 132 -13.42 2.86 -9.49
CA SER A 132 -13.15 3.01 -10.92
C SER A 132 -11.78 2.46 -11.31
N LEU A 133 -11.83 1.26 -11.88
CA LEU A 133 -10.71 0.55 -12.49
C LEU A 133 -10.68 0.82 -14.01
N TRP A 134 -10.75 2.08 -14.43
CA TRP A 134 -10.34 2.43 -15.80
C TRP A 134 -8.82 2.62 -15.84
N ARG A 135 -8.15 1.46 -15.95
CA ARG A 135 -6.81 1.24 -16.52
C ARG A 135 -5.84 2.43 -16.49
N GLN A 136 -4.88 2.38 -15.55
CA GLN A 136 -3.47 2.60 -15.90
C GLN A 136 -2.52 1.95 -14.90
N TYR A 137 -2.68 0.65 -14.64
CA TYR A 137 -1.53 -0.14 -14.22
C TYR A 137 -0.61 -0.32 -15.43
N LYS A 138 0.37 0.56 -15.58
CA LYS A 138 1.50 0.27 -16.47
C LYS A 138 2.48 -0.57 -15.67
N PHE A 139 2.25 -1.89 -15.63
CA PHE A 139 3.30 -2.83 -15.28
C PHE A 139 4.36 -2.75 -16.38
N VAL A 140 5.41 -1.97 -16.14
CA VAL A 140 6.64 -2.06 -16.93
C VAL A 140 7.47 -3.11 -16.21
N SER A 141 7.35 -4.36 -16.65
CA SER A 141 8.35 -5.41 -16.40
C SER A 141 9.66 -5.02 -17.08
#